data_AF-A0A2P2P704-F1
#
_entry.id   AF-A0A2P2P704-F1
#
_cell.length_a   1.000
_cell.length_b   1.000
_cell.length_c   1.000
_cell.angle_alpha   90.00
_cell.angle_beta   90.00
_cell.angle_gamma   90.00
#
_symmetry.space_group_name_H-M   'P 1'
#
loop_
_entity.id
_entity.type
_entity.pdbx_description
1 polymer ?
#
loop_
_entity_poly.entity_id
_entity_poly.type
_entity_poly.pdbx_seq_one_letter_code
_entity_poly.pdbx_strand_id
1 'polypeptide(L)'
;MVTWPLFGDQFYNEKLVVEVFRIGVAVGATSTIKWGEEEKIGVTVKREDVREAVDRLMNDGEEGKERRERAKDFSKLAMEALEEEGSSCLDLKQLLKYIAEQTS
;
A
#
# COMPACT_ATOMS: atom_id res chain seq x y z
N MET A 1 -7.00 -0.78 -3.85
CA MET A 1 -6.44 0.59 -3.96
C MET A 1 -6.00 0.84 -5.39
N VAL A 2 -6.18 2.05 -5.94
CA VAL A 2 -5.44 2.48 -7.14
C VAL A 2 -4.15 3.15 -6.65
N THR A 3 -2.99 2.66 -7.06
CA THR A 3 -1.70 3.27 -6.68
C THR A 3 -1.32 4.35 -7.67
N TRP A 4 -0.96 5.52 -7.12
CA TRP A 4 -0.46 6.67 -7.87
C TRP A 4 0.76 7.24 -7.14
N PRO A 5 1.94 6.62 -7.31
CA PRO A 5 3.16 7.10 -6.66
C PRO A 5 3.60 8.45 -7.24
N LEU A 6 4.03 9.34 -6.35
CA LEU A 6 4.54 10.66 -6.68
C LEU A 6 6.01 10.78 -6.27
N PHE A 7 6.40 10.38 -5.06
CA PHE A 7 7.79 10.52 -4.59
C PHE A 7 8.10 9.57 -3.41
N GLY A 8 9.35 9.62 -2.95
CA GLY A 8 9.78 8.86 -1.77
C GLY A 8 9.74 7.35 -1.99
N ASP A 9 9.27 6.63 -0.97
CA ASP A 9 9.14 5.17 -0.95
C ASP A 9 7.89 4.65 -1.70
N GLN A 10 7.04 5.54 -2.21
CA GLN A 10 5.73 5.18 -2.79
C GLN A 10 5.83 4.21 -3.97
N PHE A 11 6.91 4.26 -4.75
CA PHE A 11 7.14 3.31 -5.85
C PHE A 11 7.42 1.89 -5.34
N TYR A 12 8.09 1.74 -4.19
CA TYR A 12 8.26 0.44 -3.54
C TYR A 12 6.96 -0.04 -2.91
N ASN A 13 6.22 0.87 -2.27
CA ASN A 13 4.90 0.55 -1.71
C ASN A 13 3.91 0.13 -2.80
N GLU A 14 3.97 0.72 -4.00
CA GLU A 14 3.21 0.25 -5.15
C GLU A 14 3.54 -1.21 -5.49
N LYS A 15 4.83 -1.57 -5.59
CA LYS A 15 5.23 -2.96 -5.87
C LYS A 15 4.73 -3.92 -4.80
N LEU A 16 4.80 -3.52 -3.53
CA LEU A 16 4.25 -4.31 -2.43
C LEU A 16 2.74 -4.53 -2.58
N VAL A 17 1.97 -3.48 -2.84
CA VAL A 17 0.50 -3.55 -2.93
C VAL A 17 0.03 -4.27 -4.20
N VAL A 18 0.67 -4.03 -5.34
CA VAL A 18 0.22 -4.51 -6.66
C VAL A 18 0.80 -5.88 -6.99
N GLU A 19 2.09 -6.12 -6.77
CA GLU A 19 2.75 -7.35 -7.23
C GLU A 19 2.81 -8.42 -6.13
N VAL A 20 3.10 -8.01 -4.90
CA VAL A 20 3.28 -8.94 -3.77
C VAL A 20 1.92 -9.28 -3.13
N PHE A 21 1.22 -8.28 -2.59
CA PHE A 21 -0.08 -8.48 -1.96
C PHE A 21 -1.21 -8.68 -2.97
N ARG A 22 -1.04 -8.15 -4.20
CA ARG A 22 -2.05 -8.24 -5.27
C ARG A 22 -3.41 -7.70 -4.83
N ILE A 23 -3.42 -6.62 -4.05
CA ILE A 23 -4.63 -5.95 -3.53
C ILE A 23 -4.89 -4.59 -4.20
N GLY A 24 -4.06 -4.18 -5.15
CA GLY A 24 -4.16 -2.91 -5.85
C GLY A 24 -4.07 -3.01 -7.38
N VAL A 25 -4.25 -1.85 -8.02
CA VAL A 25 -4.07 -1.62 -9.45
C VAL A 25 -3.22 -0.37 -9.61
N ALA A 26 -2.18 -0.42 -10.45
CA ALA A 26 -1.37 0.76 -10.74
C ALA A 26 -2.05 1.66 -11.77
N VAL A 27 -2.00 2.97 -11.54
CA VAL A 27 -2.47 3.97 -12.51
C VAL A 27 -1.47 4.19 -13.66
N GLY A 28 -0.22 3.72 -13.49
CA GLY A 28 0.82 3.80 -14.53
C GLY A 28 1.79 4.97 -14.38
N ALA A 29 1.90 5.61 -13.21
CA ALA A 29 2.93 6.60 -12.97
C ALA A 29 4.33 5.95 -12.96
N THR A 30 5.25 6.41 -13.81
CA THR A 30 6.58 5.77 -14.00
C THR A 30 7.76 6.55 -13.41
N SER A 31 7.54 7.80 -12.98
CA SER A 31 8.62 8.72 -12.62
C SER A 31 8.30 9.49 -11.35
N THR A 32 9.33 9.73 -10.51
CA THR A 32 9.20 10.55 -9.31
C THR A 32 9.01 12.02 -9.65
N ILE A 33 8.10 12.68 -8.95
CA ILE A 33 7.92 14.13 -8.94
C ILE A 33 8.89 14.75 -7.95
N LYS A 34 9.81 15.57 -8.48
CA LYS A 34 10.63 16.45 -7.65
C LYS A 34 9.87 17.75 -7.44
N TRP A 35 9.76 18.16 -6.18
CA TRP A 35 9.18 19.44 -5.79
C TRP A 35 9.87 20.60 -6.55
N GLY A 36 9.07 21.44 -7.20
CA GLY A 36 9.53 22.57 -8.01
C GLY A 36 9.95 22.22 -9.45
N GLU A 37 9.86 20.95 -9.87
CA GLU A 37 10.10 20.51 -11.25
C GLU A 37 8.84 19.95 -11.93
N GLU A 38 7.67 20.26 -11.39
CA GLU A 38 6.38 19.72 -11.85
C GLU A 38 6.13 20.05 -13.33
N GLU A 39 6.43 21.28 -13.76
CA GLU A 39 6.30 21.69 -15.16
C GLU A 39 7.26 20.95 -16.11
N LYS A 40 8.44 20.54 -15.63
CA LYS A 40 9.42 19.80 -16.46
C LYS A 40 9.00 18.36 -16.68
N ILE A 41 8.40 17.75 -15.66
CA ILE A 41 7.92 16.37 -15.72
C ILE A 41 6.63 16.28 -16.54
N GLY A 42 5.79 17.32 -16.47
CA GLY A 42 4.55 17.41 -17.23
C GLY A 42 3.53 16.34 -16.82
N VAL A 43 2.54 16.10 -17.68
CA VAL A 43 1.47 15.13 -17.42
C VAL A 43 1.97 13.71 -17.69
N THR A 44 2.17 12.93 -16.63
CA THR A 44 2.64 11.53 -16.72
C THR A 44 1.50 10.51 -16.79
N VAL A 45 0.31 10.86 -16.31
CA VAL A 45 -0.88 9.99 -16.26
C VAL A 45 -2.04 10.76 -16.88
N LYS A 46 -2.70 10.16 -17.88
CA LYS A 46 -3.82 10.76 -18.60
C LYS A 46 -5.14 10.35 -17.96
N ARG A 47 -6.22 11.04 -18.36
CA ARG A 47 -7.58 10.73 -17.93
C ARG A 47 -7.96 9.29 -18.26
N GLU A 48 -7.52 8.79 -19.40
CA GLU A 48 -7.80 7.45 -19.89
C GLU A 48 -7.17 6.39 -18.98
N ASP A 49 -5.93 6.60 -18.55
CA ASP A 49 -5.21 5.71 -17.62
C ASP A 49 -5.94 5.62 -16.27
N VAL A 50 -6.41 6.78 -15.77
CA VAL A 50 -7.22 6.82 -14.54
C VAL A 50 -8.53 6.07 -14.70
N ARG A 51 -9.24 6.28 -15.82
CA ARG A 51 -10.49 5.57 -16.10
C ARG A 51 -10.26 4.07 -16.12
N GLU A 52 -9.26 3.60 -16.86
CA GLU A 52 -8.95 2.17 -16.96
C GLU A 52 -8.58 1.57 -15.60
N ALA A 53 -7.75 2.26 -14.81
CA ALA A 53 -7.36 1.80 -13.48
C ALA A 53 -8.57 1.68 -12.53
N VAL A 54 -9.50 2.65 -12.58
CA VAL A 54 -10.75 2.60 -11.80
C VAL A 54 -11.64 1.46 -12.26
N ASP A 55 -11.84 1.30 -13.57
CA ASP A 55 -12.66 0.22 -14.14
C ASP A 55 -12.09 -1.16 -13.76
N ARG A 56 -10.77 -1.34 -13.86
CA ARG A 56 -10.07 -2.58 -13.44
C ARG A 56 -10.14 -2.83 -11.94
N LEU A 57 -10.17 -1.77 -11.12
CA LEU A 57 -10.31 -1.91 -9.67
C LEU A 57 -11.73 -2.32 -9.28
N MET A 58 -12.73 -1.67 -9.89
CA MET A 58 -14.14 -1.77 -9.53
C MET A 58 -14.88 -2.89 -10.24
N ASN A 59 -14.29 -3.48 -11.29
CA ASN A 59 -14.95 -4.58 -12.00
C ASN A 59 -15.35 -5.74 -11.06
N ASP A 60 -16.43 -6.41 -11.44
CA ASP A 60 -16.96 -7.59 -10.76
C ASP A 60 -16.48 -8.90 -11.41
N GLY A 61 -15.44 -8.81 -12.24
CA GLY A 61 -14.71 -9.96 -12.74
C GLY A 61 -13.99 -10.70 -11.62
N GLU A 62 -13.50 -11.90 -11.93
CA GLU A 62 -12.79 -12.76 -10.96
C GLU A 62 -11.61 -12.04 -10.30
N GLU A 63 -10.77 -11.37 -11.09
CA GLU A 63 -9.61 -10.64 -10.58
C GLU A 63 -10.01 -9.56 -9.55
N GLY A 64 -11.09 -8.80 -9.82
CA GLY A 64 -11.59 -7.76 -8.92
C GLY A 64 -12.13 -8.33 -7.61
N LYS A 65 -12.86 -9.45 -7.67
CA LYS A 65 -13.36 -10.15 -6.48
C LYS A 65 -12.24 -10.73 -5.64
N GLU A 66 -11.29 -11.44 -6.26
CA GLU A 66 -10.13 -11.99 -5.56
C GLU A 66 -9.30 -10.90 -4.87
N ARG A 67 -9.11 -9.76 -5.54
CA ARG A 67 -8.41 -8.61 -4.96
C ARG A 67 -9.10 -8.11 -3.68
N ARG A 68 -10.43 -8.05 -3.69
CA ARG A 68 -11.24 -7.64 -2.52
C ARG A 68 -11.20 -8.67 -1.41
N GLU A 69 -11.24 -9.96 -1.72
CA GLU A 69 -11.11 -11.02 -0.71
C GLU A 69 -9.72 -10.99 -0.05
N ARG A 70 -8.63 -10.93 -0.82
CA ARG A 70 -7.27 -10.76 -0.26
C ARG A 70 -7.16 -9.53 0.63
N ALA A 71 -7.76 -8.41 0.24
CA ALA A 71 -7.75 -7.19 1.05
C ALA A 71 -8.49 -7.38 2.39
N LYS A 72 -9.59 -8.13 2.42
CA LYS A 72 -10.29 -8.50 3.67
C LYS A 72 -9.43 -9.41 4.55
N ASP A 73 -8.74 -10.39 3.95
CA ASP A 73 -7.85 -11.28 4.69
C ASP A 73 -6.71 -10.49 5.36
N PHE A 74 -6.07 -9.57 4.62
CA PHE A 74 -5.07 -8.67 5.19
C PHE A 74 -5.64 -7.77 6.29
N SER A 75 -6.87 -7.26 6.11
CA SER A 75 -7.54 -6.48 7.16
C SER A 75 -7.74 -7.29 8.43
N LYS A 76 -8.11 -8.58 8.31
CA LYS A 76 -8.28 -9.47 9.46
C LYS A 76 -6.94 -9.72 10.15
N LEU A 77 -5.89 -10.08 9.41
CA LEU A 77 -4.54 -10.29 9.94
C LEU A 77 -3.99 -9.06 10.66
N ALA A 78 -4.25 -7.86 10.10
CA ALA A 78 -3.82 -6.61 10.73
C ALA A 78 -4.53 -6.37 12.08
N MET A 79 -5.81 -6.72 12.19
CA MET A 79 -6.54 -6.63 13.47
C MET A 79 -6.04 -7.66 14.48
N GLU A 80 -5.85 -8.92 14.05
CA GLU A 80 -5.30 -9.99 14.90
C GLU A 80 -3.90 -9.64 15.43
N ALA A 81 -3.05 -9.01 14.62
CA ALA A 81 -1.73 -8.56 15.05
C ALA A 81 -1.76 -7.51 16.18
N LEU A 82 -2.88 -6.79 16.34
CA LEU A 82 -3.08 -5.76 17.37
C LEU A 82 -3.80 -6.27 18.63
N GLU A 83 -4.30 -7.51 18.63
CA GLU A 83 -4.89 -8.12 19.82
C GLU A 83 -3.85 -8.29 20.95
N GLU A 84 -4.29 -8.57 22.17
CA GLU A 84 -3.42 -8.60 23.36
C GLU A 84 -2.25 -9.60 23.23
N GLU A 85 -2.51 -10.73 22.57
CA GLU A 85 -1.55 -11.78 22.23
C GLU A 85 -1.09 -11.71 20.76
N GLY A 86 -1.44 -10.62 20.07
CA GLY A 86 -1.06 -10.35 18.68
C GLY A 86 0.40 -9.94 18.54
N SER A 87 0.99 -10.24 17.38
CA SER A 87 2.43 -10.04 17.14
C SER A 87 2.90 -8.62 17.39
N SER A 88 2.17 -7.60 16.91
CA SER A 88 2.57 -6.20 17.08
C SER A 88 2.46 -5.74 18.54
N CYS A 89 1.46 -6.24 19.28
CA CYS A 89 1.32 -5.95 20.71
C CYS A 89 2.47 -6.59 21.52
N LEU A 90 2.80 -7.85 21.21
CA LEU A 90 3.89 -8.57 21.84
C LEU A 90 5.25 -7.92 21.55
N ASP A 91 5.51 -7.51 20.31
CA ASP A 91 6.75 -6.82 19.92
C ASP A 91 6.90 -5.49 20.66
N LEU A 92 5.81 -4.72 20.82
CA LEU A 92 5.83 -3.48 21.59
C LEU A 92 6.11 -3.75 23.09
N LYS A 93 5.48 -4.77 23.69
CA LYS A 93 5.74 -5.18 25.09
C LYS A 93 7.22 -5.56 25.26
N GLN A 94 7.80 -6.30 24.31
CA GLN A 94 9.22 -6.66 24.32
C GLN A 94 10.14 -5.44 24.21
N LEU A 95 9.83 -4.50 23.31
CA LEU A 95 10.58 -3.27 23.17
C LEU A 95 10.58 -2.44 24.47
N LEU A 96 9.42 -2.30 25.12
CA LEU A 96 9.30 -1.58 26.39
C LEU A 96 10.12 -2.23 27.49
N LYS A 97 10.07 -3.57 27.60
CA LYS A 97 10.88 -4.33 28.54
C LYS A 97 12.37 -4.10 28.30
N TYR A 98 12.81 -4.18 27.05
CA TYR A 98 14.21 -3.93 26.67
C TYR A 98 14.67 -2.53 27.10
N ILE A 99 13.87 -1.49 26.83
CA ILE A 99 14.21 -0.11 27.22
C ILE A 99 14.28 0.03 28.75
N ALA A 100 13.36 -0.58 29.49
CA ALA A 100 13.34 -0.51 30.95
C ALA A 100 14.60 -1.15 31.57
N GLU A 101 15.05 -2.28 31.02
CA GLU A 101 16.27 -2.98 31.44
C GLU A 101 17.56 -2.20 31.14
N GLN A 102 17.58 -1.40 30.06
CA GLN A 102 18.74 -0.57 29.69
C GLN A 102 18.82 0.77 30.44
N THR A 103 17.73 1.17 31.10
CA THR A 103 17.63 2.47 31.81
C THR A 103 17.68 2.31 33.34
N SER A 104 17.78 1.08 33.83
CA SER A 104 17.91 0.73 35.25
C SER A 104 19.38 0.49 35.62
#